data_AF-A0A0F7F8P4-F1
#
_entry.id   AF-A0A0F7F8P4-F1
#
_cell.length_a   1.000
_cell.length_b   1.000
_cell.length_c   1.000
_cell.angle_alpha   90.00
_cell.angle_beta   90.00
_cell.angle_gamma   90.00
#
_symmetry.space_group_name_H-M   'P 1'
#
loop_
_entity.id
_entity.type
_entity.pdbx_description
1 polymer ?
#
loop_
_entity_poly.entity_id
_entity_poly.type
_entity_poly.pdbx_seq_one_letter_code
_entity_poly.pdbx_strand_id
1 'polypeptide(L)'
;MDKTYTPKQMAKRLHVSTTTLRRYESLDLVPDVPRTASNRRYYTPLHVQAFLALRSLIKGFDLPIAYAVMNLLKKGHIEQALWMINLQQYNIQVEKQRVEEVMSLIHQTDFSMYRNIQVTDEMKIGEVAVIAGVNPSAIRHWEMEGLIRAKRNPENGYRVFTSRELKKIIVLSSLRKTVFFIESMKQLLEALETHDLTTIESSFKVALQKLNEQLEKQMNGISEMMRYIQFCKI
;
A
#
# COMPACT_ATOMS: atom_id res chain seq x y z
N MET A 1 -21.89 -22.42 -29.00
CA MET A 1 -21.98 -20.95 -28.84
C MET A 1 -21.49 -20.61 -27.46
N ASP A 2 -20.44 -19.80 -27.35
CA ASP A 2 -19.97 -19.33 -26.04
C ASP A 2 -21.05 -18.51 -25.35
N LYS A 3 -21.19 -18.73 -24.05
CA LYS A 3 -22.22 -18.09 -23.23
C LYS A 3 -21.98 -16.57 -23.16
N THR A 4 -22.91 -15.79 -23.71
CA THR A 4 -22.88 -14.32 -23.66
C THR A 4 -23.74 -13.76 -22.52
N TYR A 5 -23.41 -12.57 -22.03
CA TYR A 5 -24.10 -11.91 -20.93
C TYR A 5 -24.58 -10.50 -21.32
N THR A 6 -25.80 -10.14 -20.93
CA THR A 6 -26.26 -8.75 -21.01
C THR A 6 -25.62 -7.90 -19.90
N PRO A 7 -25.61 -6.56 -20.01
CA PRO A 7 -25.13 -5.69 -18.94
C PRO A 7 -25.80 -5.90 -17.59
N LYS A 8 -27.10 -6.20 -17.55
CA LYS A 8 -27.82 -6.49 -16.30
C LYS A 8 -27.34 -7.79 -15.66
N GLN A 9 -27.19 -8.86 -16.44
CA GLN A 9 -26.67 -10.14 -15.94
C GLN A 9 -25.24 -10.00 -15.45
N MET A 10 -24.42 -9.23 -16.18
CA MET A 10 -23.03 -9.01 -15.84
C MET A 10 -22.85 -8.19 -14.55
N ALA A 11 -23.61 -7.10 -14.43
CA ALA A 11 -23.66 -6.26 -13.24
C ALA A 11 -24.06 -7.08 -11.99
N LYS A 12 -25.08 -7.93 -12.12
CA LYS A 12 -25.51 -8.84 -11.05
C LYS A 12 -24.42 -9.82 -10.65
N ARG A 13 -23.73 -10.43 -11.63
CA ARG A 13 -22.66 -11.41 -11.37
C ARG A 13 -21.46 -10.80 -10.62
N LEU A 14 -21.11 -9.56 -10.94
CA LEU A 14 -19.95 -8.88 -10.37
C LEU A 14 -20.27 -8.04 -9.12
N HIS A 15 -21.53 -8.00 -8.70
CA HIS A 15 -22.03 -7.15 -7.63
C HIS A 15 -21.68 -5.67 -7.85
N VAL A 16 -21.96 -5.16 -9.04
CA VAL A 16 -21.75 -3.75 -9.43
C VAL A 16 -22.95 -3.18 -10.17
N SER A 17 -22.99 -1.87 -10.34
CA SER A 17 -23.96 -1.23 -11.22
C SER A 17 -23.58 -1.38 -12.70
N THR A 18 -24.57 -1.30 -13.59
CA THR A 18 -24.32 -1.20 -15.04
C THR A 18 -23.59 0.08 -15.42
N THR A 19 -23.72 1.16 -14.63
CA THR A 19 -22.94 2.40 -14.80
C THR A 19 -21.45 2.18 -14.50
N THR A 20 -21.12 1.34 -13.53
CA THR A 20 -19.74 0.97 -13.22
C THR A 20 -19.09 0.19 -14.35
N LEU A 21 -19.81 -0.77 -14.96
CA LEU A 21 -19.33 -1.48 -16.16
C LEU A 21 -19.00 -0.50 -17.29
N ARG A 22 -19.93 0.43 -17.58
CA ARG A 22 -19.72 1.48 -18.60
C ARG A 22 -18.54 2.39 -18.28
N ARG A 23 -18.31 2.70 -17.01
CA ARG A 23 -17.14 3.49 -16.59
C ARG A 23 -15.84 2.76 -16.91
N TYR A 24 -15.78 1.45 -16.65
CA TYR A 24 -14.59 0.66 -16.99
C TYR A 24 -14.37 0.57 -18.51
N GLU A 25 -15.45 0.43 -19.29
CA GLU A 25 -15.38 0.53 -20.76
C GLU A 25 -14.84 1.91 -21.20
N SER A 26 -15.39 3.01 -20.66
CA SER A 26 -14.97 4.37 -21.04
C SER A 26 -13.54 4.72 -20.65
N LEU A 27 -12.99 4.02 -19.65
CA LEU A 27 -11.60 4.15 -19.22
C LEU A 27 -10.65 3.22 -19.99
N ASP A 28 -11.16 2.49 -20.98
CA ASP A 28 -10.38 1.58 -21.82
C ASP A 28 -9.68 0.43 -21.05
N LEU A 29 -10.31 -0.04 -19.97
CA LEU A 29 -9.73 -1.03 -19.05
C LEU A 29 -10.07 -2.49 -19.39
N VAL A 30 -10.94 -2.70 -20.38
CA VAL A 30 -11.43 -4.02 -20.78
C VAL A 30 -11.42 -4.13 -22.31
N PRO A 31 -11.47 -5.35 -22.88
CA PRO A 31 -11.61 -5.53 -24.32
C PRO A 31 -12.82 -4.81 -24.89
N ASP A 32 -12.76 -4.50 -26.19
CA ASP A 32 -13.81 -3.77 -26.87
C ASP A 32 -15.12 -4.56 -26.86
N VAL A 33 -16.17 -3.95 -26.30
CA VAL A 33 -17.44 -4.62 -26.03
C VAL A 33 -18.26 -4.76 -27.31
N PRO A 34 -18.56 -5.99 -27.76
CA PRO A 34 -19.31 -6.20 -28.99
C PRO A 34 -20.78 -5.84 -28.81
N ARG A 35 -21.45 -5.64 -29.94
CA ARG A 35 -22.85 -5.24 -30.01
C ARG A 35 -23.65 -6.18 -30.90
N THR A 36 -24.90 -6.42 -30.52
CA THR A 36 -25.86 -7.16 -31.34
C THR A 36 -26.25 -6.35 -32.58
N ALA A 37 -26.91 -6.99 -33.56
CA ALA A 37 -27.52 -6.30 -34.70
C ALA A 37 -28.51 -5.19 -34.26
N SER A 38 -29.18 -5.37 -33.12
CA SER A 38 -30.03 -4.36 -32.47
C SER A 38 -29.26 -3.32 -31.63
N ASN A 39 -27.95 -3.19 -31.83
CA ASN A 39 -27.05 -2.22 -31.18
C ASN A 39 -26.99 -2.32 -29.65
N ARG A 40 -27.26 -3.50 -29.07
CA ARG A 40 -27.16 -3.74 -27.62
C ARG A 40 -25.82 -4.37 -27.27
N ARG A 41 -25.19 -3.91 -26.18
CA ARG A 41 -23.96 -4.51 -25.65
C ARG A 41 -24.21 -5.94 -25.20
N TYR A 42 -23.25 -6.82 -25.46
CA TYR A 42 -23.17 -8.13 -24.82
C TYR A 42 -21.72 -8.43 -24.45
N TYR A 43 -21.53 -9.26 -23.44
CA TYR A 43 -20.22 -9.62 -22.91
C TYR A 43 -19.95 -11.10 -23.16
N THR A 44 -18.74 -11.40 -23.61
CA THR A 44 -18.23 -12.77 -23.81
C THR A 44 -17.52 -13.27 -22.54
N PRO A 45 -17.17 -14.57 -22.45
CA PRO A 45 -16.36 -15.08 -21.34
C PRO A 45 -15.04 -14.31 -21.11
N LEU A 46 -14.39 -13.85 -22.18
CA LEU A 46 -13.20 -12.99 -22.10
C LEU A 46 -13.47 -11.71 -21.29
N HIS A 47 -14.59 -11.03 -21.57
CA HIS A 47 -14.98 -9.83 -20.82
C HIS A 47 -15.25 -10.17 -19.36
N VAL A 48 -15.89 -11.32 -19.09
CA VAL A 48 -16.12 -11.78 -17.71
C VAL A 48 -14.81 -11.88 -16.94
N GLN A 49 -13.80 -12.52 -17.54
CA GLN A 49 -12.50 -12.64 -16.91
C GLN A 49 -11.78 -11.29 -16.78
N ALA A 50 -11.87 -10.40 -17.77
CA ALA A 50 -11.29 -9.05 -17.70
C ALA A 50 -11.86 -8.24 -16.53
N PHE A 51 -13.19 -8.26 -16.33
CA PHE A 51 -13.81 -7.56 -15.21
C PHE A 51 -13.48 -8.20 -13.85
N LEU A 52 -13.37 -9.53 -13.78
CA LEU A 52 -12.92 -10.22 -12.56
C LEU A 52 -11.49 -9.82 -12.19
N ALA A 53 -10.58 -9.82 -13.17
CA ALA A 53 -9.20 -9.35 -13.00
C ALA A 53 -9.17 -7.90 -12.51
N LEU A 54 -9.83 -6.97 -13.21
CA LEU A 54 -9.88 -5.56 -12.81
C LEU A 54 -10.43 -5.39 -11.39
N ARG A 55 -11.54 -6.05 -11.03
CA ARG A 55 -12.14 -5.89 -9.70
C ARG A 55 -11.30 -6.51 -8.58
N SER A 56 -10.62 -7.62 -8.84
CA SER A 56 -9.71 -8.22 -7.87
C SER A 56 -8.43 -7.39 -7.72
N LEU A 57 -7.90 -6.84 -8.81
CA LEU A 57 -6.77 -5.91 -8.77
C LEU A 57 -7.08 -4.64 -7.97
N ILE A 58 -8.25 -4.02 -8.17
CA ILE A 58 -8.66 -2.82 -7.40
C ILE A 58 -8.73 -3.09 -5.88
N LYS A 59 -9.01 -4.34 -5.47
CA LYS A 59 -9.06 -4.70 -4.05
C LYS A 59 -7.67 -4.90 -3.44
N GLY A 60 -6.69 -5.35 -4.22
CA GLY A 60 -5.32 -5.64 -3.75
C GLY A 60 -4.29 -4.54 -4.04
N PHE A 61 -4.58 -3.63 -4.97
CA PHE A 61 -3.63 -2.62 -5.42
C PHE A 61 -4.29 -1.25 -5.47
N ASP A 62 -3.46 -0.22 -5.38
CA ASP A 62 -3.93 1.16 -5.56
C ASP A 62 -4.58 1.32 -6.94
N LEU A 63 -5.63 2.14 -6.99
CA LEU A 63 -6.46 2.33 -8.18
C LEU A 63 -5.65 2.66 -9.46
N PRO A 64 -4.66 3.58 -9.42
CA PRO A 64 -3.83 3.87 -10.59
C PRO A 64 -3.03 2.66 -11.09
N ILE A 65 -2.54 1.81 -10.18
CA ILE A 65 -1.77 0.62 -10.53
C ILE A 65 -2.69 -0.41 -11.19
N ALA A 66 -3.85 -0.69 -10.61
CA ALA A 66 -4.81 -1.63 -11.17
C ALA A 66 -5.24 -1.22 -12.60
N TYR A 67 -5.45 0.08 -12.82
CA TYR A 67 -5.84 0.62 -14.13
C TYR A 67 -4.70 0.54 -15.15
N ALA A 68 -3.49 0.93 -14.75
CA ALA A 68 -2.32 0.85 -15.61
C ALA A 68 -2.03 -0.60 -16.05
N VAL A 69 -2.10 -1.55 -15.11
CA VAL A 69 -1.94 -2.99 -15.38
C VAL A 69 -2.97 -3.47 -16.40
N MET A 70 -4.26 -3.18 -16.21
CA MET A 70 -5.30 -3.60 -17.15
C MET A 70 -5.13 -2.99 -18.55
N ASN A 71 -4.68 -1.73 -18.64
CA ASN A 71 -4.37 -1.07 -19.91
C ASN A 71 -3.19 -1.74 -20.64
N LEU A 72 -2.11 -2.04 -19.92
CA LEU A 72 -0.96 -2.78 -20.46
C LEU A 72 -1.38 -4.16 -20.98
N LEU A 73 -2.21 -4.88 -20.22
CA LEU A 73 -2.73 -6.19 -20.63
C LEU A 73 -3.61 -6.10 -21.87
N LYS A 74 -4.49 -5.09 -21.97
CA LYS A 74 -5.31 -4.86 -23.17
C LYS A 74 -4.43 -4.65 -24.41
N LYS A 75 -3.31 -3.94 -24.27
CA LYS A 75 -2.35 -3.66 -25.35
C LYS A 75 -1.38 -4.82 -25.63
N GLY A 76 -1.47 -5.94 -24.91
CA GLY A 76 -0.57 -7.07 -25.07
C GLY A 76 0.81 -6.89 -24.43
N HIS A 77 1.04 -5.82 -23.66
CA HIS A 77 2.28 -5.55 -22.93
C HIS A 77 2.34 -6.35 -21.62
N ILE A 78 2.26 -7.67 -21.72
CA ILE A 78 2.12 -8.59 -20.59
C ILE A 78 3.33 -8.50 -19.65
N GLU A 79 4.55 -8.48 -20.18
CA GLU A 79 5.78 -8.44 -19.36
C GLU A 79 5.85 -7.17 -18.50
N GLN A 80 5.48 -6.02 -19.05
CA GLN A 80 5.44 -4.75 -18.32
C GLN A 80 4.41 -4.79 -17.19
N ALA A 81 3.23 -5.39 -17.44
CA ALA A 81 2.21 -5.57 -16.42
C ALA A 81 2.69 -6.48 -15.28
N LEU A 82 3.38 -7.58 -15.60
CA LEU A 82 3.95 -8.50 -14.60
C LEU A 82 5.01 -7.82 -13.73
N TRP A 83 5.94 -7.07 -14.33
CA TRP A 83 6.95 -6.32 -13.58
C TRP A 83 6.34 -5.22 -12.71
N MET A 84 5.28 -4.55 -13.18
CA MET A 84 4.57 -3.54 -12.39
C MET A 84 3.92 -4.13 -11.14
N ILE A 85 3.32 -5.31 -11.25
CA ILE A 85 2.77 -6.07 -10.12
C ILE A 85 3.87 -6.57 -9.19
N ASN A 86 4.97 -7.08 -9.74
CA ASN A 86 6.11 -7.55 -8.96
C ASN A 86 6.71 -6.43 -8.09
N LEU A 87 6.81 -5.21 -8.62
CA LEU A 87 7.24 -4.05 -7.84
C LEU A 87 6.32 -3.79 -6.63
N GLN A 88 5.01 -3.99 -6.77
CA GLN A 88 4.09 -3.86 -5.64
C GLN A 88 4.25 -4.99 -4.60
N GLN A 89 4.53 -6.21 -5.05
CA GLN A 89 4.88 -7.33 -4.16
C GLN A 89 6.18 -7.06 -3.39
N TYR A 90 7.19 -6.52 -4.06
CA TYR A 90 8.42 -6.10 -3.40
C TYR A 90 8.14 -5.03 -2.34
N ASN A 91 7.34 -4.01 -2.66
CA ASN A 91 7.02 -2.93 -1.73
C ASN A 91 6.33 -3.44 -0.46
N ILE A 92 5.33 -4.33 -0.57
CA ILE A 92 4.64 -4.87 0.61
C ILE A 92 5.59 -5.72 1.48
N GLN A 93 6.51 -6.47 0.87
CA GLN A 93 7.52 -7.23 1.59
C GLN A 93 8.50 -6.32 2.36
N VAL A 94 8.96 -5.24 1.74
CA VAL A 94 9.82 -4.24 2.41
C VAL A 94 9.10 -3.59 3.59
N GLU A 95 7.81 -3.27 3.44
CA GLU A 95 7.02 -2.72 4.54
C GLU A 95 6.87 -3.72 5.69
N LYS A 96 6.61 -4.99 5.40
CA LYS A 96 6.54 -6.05 6.43
C LYS A 96 7.86 -6.18 7.20
N GLN A 97 8.98 -6.27 6.48
CA GLN A 97 10.31 -6.36 7.09
C GLN A 97 10.61 -5.16 7.99
N ARG A 98 10.23 -3.95 7.56
CA ARG A 98 10.41 -2.74 8.38
C ARG A 98 9.60 -2.78 9.68
N VAL A 99 8.36 -3.28 9.65
CA VAL A 99 7.55 -3.43 10.86
C VAL A 99 8.17 -4.45 11.81
N GLU A 100 8.64 -5.59 11.29
CA GLU A 100 9.30 -6.65 12.09
C GLU A 100 10.65 -6.18 12.68
N GLU A 101 11.47 -5.50 11.88
CA GLU A 101 12.76 -4.91 12.29
C GLU A 101 12.55 -3.94 13.48
N VAL A 102 11.61 -3.00 13.34
CA VAL A 102 11.35 -2.01 14.40
C VAL A 102 10.80 -2.67 15.67
N MET A 103 9.93 -3.67 15.54
CA MET A 103 9.46 -4.43 16.70
C MET A 103 10.62 -5.10 17.44
N SER A 104 11.53 -5.74 16.70
CA SER A 104 12.72 -6.40 17.26
C SER A 104 13.60 -5.41 18.03
N LEU A 105 13.82 -4.20 17.49
CA LEU A 105 14.60 -3.15 18.16
C LEU A 105 13.93 -2.67 19.45
N ILE A 106 12.59 -2.55 19.46
CA ILE A 106 11.85 -2.19 20.68
C ILE A 106 12.06 -3.24 21.77
N HIS A 107 12.01 -4.54 21.43
CA HIS A 107 12.25 -5.62 22.39
C HIS A 107 13.69 -5.65 22.93
N GLN A 108 14.67 -5.36 22.08
CA GLN A 108 16.09 -5.37 22.45
C GLN A 108 16.54 -4.10 23.17
N THR A 109 15.68 -3.08 23.21
CA THR A 109 15.98 -1.71 23.67
C THR A 109 17.20 -1.06 23.03
N ASP A 110 17.71 -1.62 21.92
CA ASP A 110 18.87 -1.14 21.20
C ASP A 110 18.44 -0.26 20.02
N PHE A 111 18.66 1.05 20.18
CA PHE A 111 18.55 2.04 19.11
C PHE A 111 19.88 2.78 18.90
N SER A 112 20.99 2.22 19.40
CA SER A 112 22.31 2.83 19.24
C SER A 112 22.77 2.81 17.78
N MET A 113 22.29 1.82 17.02
CA MET A 113 22.49 1.70 15.59
C MET A 113 21.16 1.35 14.91
N TYR A 114 20.88 1.98 13.77
CA TYR A 114 19.75 1.63 12.92
C TYR A 114 20.20 1.58 11.46
N ARG A 115 19.98 0.44 10.78
CA ARG A 115 20.40 0.22 9.38
C ARG A 115 21.85 0.62 9.10
N ASN A 116 22.76 0.22 9.98
CA ASN A 116 24.20 0.52 9.93
C ASN A 116 24.56 2.01 10.11
N ILE A 117 23.63 2.84 10.61
CA ILE A 117 23.88 4.25 10.93
C ILE A 117 23.96 4.40 12.46
N GLN A 118 25.03 5.05 12.93
CA GLN A 118 25.22 5.43 14.32
C GLN A 118 24.21 6.52 14.71
N VAL A 119 23.48 6.31 15.80
CA VAL A 119 22.51 7.26 16.32
C VAL A 119 23.19 8.19 17.31
N THR A 120 23.02 9.50 17.11
CA THR A 120 23.54 10.54 18.00
C THR A 120 22.41 11.39 18.57
N ASP A 121 22.69 12.25 19.55
CA ASP A 121 21.67 13.15 20.12
C ASP A 121 21.55 14.50 19.39
N GLU A 122 22.29 14.69 18.29
CA GLU A 122 22.35 15.97 17.56
C GLU A 122 22.15 15.80 16.05
N MET A 123 21.07 15.13 15.64
CA MET A 123 20.81 14.86 14.22
C MET A 123 19.96 15.95 13.58
N LYS A 124 20.35 16.43 12.40
CA LYS A 124 19.54 17.33 11.57
C LYS A 124 18.38 16.59 10.94
N ILE A 125 17.34 17.32 10.55
CA ILE A 125 16.13 16.74 9.93
C ILE A 125 16.44 15.88 8.69
N GLY A 126 17.48 16.24 7.91
CA GLY A 126 17.89 15.48 6.73
C GLY A 126 18.48 14.11 7.10
N GLU A 127 19.28 14.06 8.16
CA GLU A 127 19.89 12.82 8.67
C GLU A 127 18.79 11.89 9.22
N VAL A 128 17.90 12.43 10.05
CA VAL A 128 16.75 11.68 10.59
C VAL A 128 15.82 11.17 9.47
N ALA A 129 15.57 11.98 8.45
CA ALA A 129 14.78 11.59 7.28
C ALA A 129 15.39 10.39 6.54
N VAL A 130 16.71 10.42 6.33
CA VAL A 130 17.44 9.31 5.70
C VAL A 130 17.37 8.06 6.56
N ILE A 131 17.67 8.16 7.86
CA ILE A 131 17.67 7.03 8.79
C ILE A 131 16.30 6.35 8.82
N ALA A 132 15.22 7.13 9.00
CA ALA A 132 13.86 6.59 9.11
C ALA A 132 13.19 6.27 7.76
N GLY A 133 13.85 6.56 6.63
CA GLY A 133 13.30 6.31 5.30
C GLY A 133 12.05 7.13 4.99
N VAL A 134 12.01 8.39 5.42
CA VAL A 134 10.86 9.31 5.22
C VAL A 134 11.32 10.64 4.66
N ASN A 135 10.39 11.40 4.07
CA ASN A 135 10.69 12.76 3.63
C ASN A 135 10.73 13.73 4.83
N PRO A 136 11.58 14.77 4.80
CA PRO A 136 11.61 15.81 5.83
C PRO A 136 10.25 16.48 6.07
N SER A 137 9.39 16.57 5.05
CA SER A 137 8.02 17.09 5.20
C SER A 137 7.14 16.25 6.14
N ALA A 138 7.31 14.92 6.16
CA ALA A 138 6.59 14.05 7.09
C ALA A 138 7.02 14.31 8.53
N ILE A 139 8.32 14.50 8.76
CA ILE A 139 8.87 14.85 10.08
C ILE A 139 8.32 16.21 10.54
N ARG A 140 8.33 17.23 9.67
CA ARG A 140 7.75 18.54 9.99
C ARG A 140 6.27 18.44 10.35
N HIS A 141 5.52 17.59 9.65
CA HIS A 141 4.11 17.36 9.95
C HIS A 141 3.93 16.70 11.32
N TRP A 142 4.67 15.63 11.63
CA TRP A 142 4.61 14.99 12.96
C TRP A 142 4.98 15.92 14.10
N GLU A 143 5.92 16.83 13.87
CA GLU A 143 6.29 17.84 14.85
C GLU A 143 5.21 18.90 15.04
N MET A 144 4.55 19.33 13.96
CA MET A 144 3.39 20.23 14.01
C MET A 144 2.22 19.59 14.78
N GLU A 145 1.98 18.30 14.58
CA GLU A 145 0.98 17.52 15.31
C GLU A 145 1.39 17.19 16.76
N GLY A 146 2.59 17.61 17.19
CA GLY A 146 3.10 17.43 18.54
C GLY A 146 3.53 16.00 18.89
N LEU A 147 3.64 15.11 17.90
CA LEU A 147 4.08 13.71 18.10
C LEU A 147 5.57 13.63 18.43
N ILE A 148 6.35 14.54 17.87
CA ILE A 148 7.80 14.63 18.03
C ILE A 148 8.20 16.07 18.32
N ARG A 149 9.40 16.30 18.84
CA ARG A 149 9.89 17.64 19.19
C ARG A 149 11.36 17.79 18.87
N ALA A 150 11.71 18.74 18.02
CA ALA A 150 13.11 19.10 17.86
C ALA A 150 13.60 20.02 18.99
N LYS A 151 14.89 19.95 19.27
CA LYS A 151 15.61 20.90 20.13
C LYS A 151 16.40 21.89 19.26
N ARG A 152 16.83 23.00 19.85
CA ARG A 152 17.84 23.87 19.25
C ARG A 152 19.20 23.53 19.85
N ASN A 153 20.19 23.28 19.00
CA ASN A 153 21.56 23.14 19.43
C ASN A 153 22.01 24.49 20.06
N PRO A 154 22.55 24.48 21.29
CA PRO A 154 22.88 25.71 22.01
C PRO A 154 24.08 26.47 21.43
N GLU A 155 24.97 25.81 20.68
CA GLU A 155 26.19 26.41 20.12
C GLU A 155 25.92 27.16 18.80
N ASN A 156 25.05 26.63 17.95
CA ASN A 156 24.82 27.15 16.59
C ASN A 156 23.35 27.48 16.28
N GLY A 157 22.43 27.19 17.19
CA GLY A 157 21.01 27.50 17.08
C GLY A 157 20.22 26.64 16.08
N TYR A 158 20.86 25.66 15.41
CA TYR A 158 20.20 24.78 14.44
C TYR A 158 19.23 23.83 15.12
N ARG A 159 18.20 23.42 14.36
CA ARG A 159 17.19 22.44 14.79
C ARG A 159 17.79 21.03 14.71
N VAL A 160 17.81 20.33 15.84
CA VAL A 160 18.34 18.98 15.99
C VAL A 160 17.32 18.07 16.67
N PHE A 161 17.41 16.77 16.39
CA PHE A 161 16.60 15.72 16.96
C PHE A 161 17.51 14.78 17.76
N THR A 162 17.03 14.37 18.93
CA THR A 162 17.74 13.44 19.81
C THR A 162 17.49 11.99 19.40
N SER A 163 18.27 11.07 19.93
CA SER A 163 18.06 9.62 19.79
C SER A 163 16.63 9.19 20.19
N ARG A 164 16.10 9.76 21.29
CA ARG A 164 14.71 9.57 21.74
C ARG A 164 13.68 9.95 20.68
N GLU A 165 13.88 11.08 20.00
CA GLU A 165 12.95 11.55 18.97
C GLU A 165 13.10 10.75 17.68
N LEU A 166 14.32 10.33 17.33
CA LEU A 166 14.54 9.38 16.25
C LEU A 166 13.80 8.06 16.50
N LYS A 167 13.82 7.51 17.72
CA LYS A 167 13.07 6.29 18.07
C LYS A 167 11.58 6.44 17.77
N LYS A 168 10.96 7.56 18.16
CA LYS A 168 9.55 7.87 17.82
C LYS A 168 9.34 7.95 16.32
N ILE A 169 10.24 8.62 15.62
CA ILE A 169 10.18 8.81 14.16
C ILE A 169 10.26 7.47 13.43
N ILE A 170 11.14 6.55 13.87
CA ILE A 170 11.26 5.19 13.32
C ILE A 170 9.94 4.42 13.53
N VAL A 171 9.36 4.48 14.73
CA VAL A 171 8.07 3.83 15.05
C VAL A 171 6.91 4.41 14.23
N LEU A 172 6.81 5.74 14.14
CA LEU A 172 5.80 6.41 13.30
C LEU A 172 5.99 6.04 11.83
N SER A 173 7.24 5.97 11.37
CA SER A 173 7.53 5.62 9.99
C SER A 173 7.03 4.22 9.68
N SER A 174 7.31 3.22 10.52
CA SER A 174 7.00 1.80 10.27
C SER A 174 5.50 1.53 10.21
N LEU A 175 4.70 2.30 10.94
CA LEU A 175 3.25 2.11 11.03
C LEU A 175 2.42 3.07 10.16
N ARG A 176 3.06 3.99 9.43
CA ARG A 176 2.37 5.04 8.66
C ARG A 176 1.33 4.52 7.66
N LYS A 177 1.55 3.33 7.08
CA LYS A 177 0.64 2.74 6.08
C LYS A 177 -0.49 1.92 6.68
N THR A 178 -0.47 1.66 7.99
CA THR A 178 -1.37 0.72 8.66
C THR A 178 -2.16 1.34 9.81
N VAL A 179 -1.64 2.40 10.46
CA VAL A 179 -2.30 3.13 11.56
C VAL A 179 -2.73 4.52 11.06
N PHE A 180 -4.04 4.76 10.98
CA PHE A 180 -4.60 5.92 10.28
C PHE A 180 -5.05 7.07 11.19
N PHE A 181 -5.04 6.89 12.51
CA PHE A 181 -5.55 7.92 13.43
C PHE A 181 -4.44 8.53 14.26
N ILE A 182 -4.39 9.86 14.27
CA ILE A 182 -3.41 10.65 15.04
C ILE A 182 -3.45 10.33 16.53
N GLU A 183 -4.64 10.06 17.06
CA GLU A 183 -4.86 9.66 18.45
C GLU A 183 -4.21 8.30 18.78
N SER A 184 -4.34 7.31 17.89
CA SER A 184 -3.66 6.02 18.06
C SER A 184 -2.14 6.16 18.00
N MET A 185 -1.63 7.08 17.18
CA MET A 185 -0.19 7.38 17.14
C MET A 185 0.28 8.02 18.46
N LYS A 186 -0.48 8.95 19.05
CA LYS A 186 -0.16 9.54 20.36
C LYS A 186 -0.11 8.47 21.46
N GLN A 187 -1.13 7.62 21.55
CA GLN A 187 -1.18 6.52 22.53
C GLN A 187 0.01 5.58 22.39
N LEU A 188 0.37 5.21 21.16
CA LEU A 188 1.54 4.38 20.90
C LEU A 188 2.84 5.06 21.34
N LEU A 189 3.00 6.34 21.06
CA LEU A 189 4.20 7.08 21.47
C LEU A 189 4.27 7.26 22.99
N GLU A 190 3.14 7.42 23.66
CA GLU A 190 3.08 7.42 25.12
C GLU A 190 3.49 6.05 25.69
N ALA A 191 2.95 4.96 25.13
CA ALA A 191 3.36 3.60 25.50
C ALA A 191 4.85 3.35 25.28
N LEU A 192 5.43 3.94 24.23
CA LEU A 192 6.88 3.88 23.96
C LEU A 192 7.72 4.60 25.03
N GLU A 193 7.18 5.66 25.62
CA GLU A 193 7.82 6.43 26.69
C GLU A 193 7.69 5.74 28.05
N THR A 194 6.52 5.17 28.33
CA THR A 194 6.23 4.42 29.57
C THR A 194 6.73 2.97 29.53
N HIS A 195 7.32 2.54 28.40
CA HIS A 195 7.77 1.17 28.16
C HIS A 195 6.64 0.13 28.31
N ASP A 196 5.42 0.51 27.98
CA ASP A 196 4.28 -0.41 27.91
C ASP A 196 4.36 -1.25 26.63
N LEU A 197 5.08 -2.37 26.74
CA LEU A 197 5.26 -3.33 25.65
C LEU A 197 3.94 -3.91 25.17
N THR A 198 2.92 -4.04 26.03
CA THR A 198 1.65 -4.67 25.64
C THR A 198 0.88 -3.81 24.64
N THR A 199 0.80 -2.50 24.87
CA THR A 199 0.17 -1.55 23.95
C THR A 199 0.96 -1.44 22.64
N ILE A 200 2.29 -1.44 22.72
CA ILE A 200 3.14 -1.40 21.53
C ILE A 200 2.94 -2.68 20.69
N GLU A 201 3.02 -3.85 21.32
CA GLU A 201 2.90 -5.13 20.63
C GLU A 201 1.55 -5.27 19.92
N SER A 202 0.47 -4.88 20.59
CA SER A 202 -0.87 -4.91 20.00
C SER A 202 -0.98 -4.02 18.76
N SER A 203 -0.37 -2.84 18.78
CA SER A 203 -0.36 -1.89 17.65
C SER A 203 0.38 -2.47 16.45
N PHE A 204 1.55 -3.06 16.67
CA PHE A 204 2.35 -3.70 15.62
C PHE A 204 1.68 -4.98 15.09
N LYS A 205 1.01 -5.76 15.95
CA LYS A 205 0.22 -6.93 15.55
C LYS A 205 -0.90 -6.54 14.59
N VAL A 206 -1.63 -5.46 14.89
CA VAL A 206 -2.68 -4.94 13.99
C VAL A 206 -2.08 -4.50 12.66
N ALA A 207 -0.91 -3.86 12.67
CA ALA A 207 -0.22 -3.46 11.45
C ALA A 207 0.17 -4.68 10.57
N LEU A 208 0.76 -5.72 11.18
CA LEU A 208 1.11 -6.96 10.47
C LEU A 208 -0.13 -7.67 9.92
N GLN A 209 -1.23 -7.72 10.69
CA GLN A 209 -2.49 -8.29 10.21
C GLN A 209 -3.00 -7.57 8.96
N LYS A 210 -2.98 -6.22 8.95
CA LYS A 210 -3.37 -5.44 7.77
C LYS A 210 -2.49 -5.72 6.55
N LEU A 211 -1.18 -5.88 6.75
CA LEU A 211 -0.26 -6.26 5.67
C LEU A 211 -0.59 -7.66 5.13
N ASN A 212 -0.91 -8.63 6.00
CA ASN A 212 -1.32 -9.97 5.57
C ASN A 212 -2.64 -9.94 4.78
N GLU A 213 -3.65 -9.22 5.26
CA GLU A 213 -4.91 -9.04 4.55
C GLU A 213 -4.69 -8.38 3.17
N GLN A 214 -3.76 -7.43 3.08
CA GLN A 214 -3.41 -6.79 1.82
C GLN A 214 -2.69 -7.76 0.87
N LEU A 215 -1.75 -8.56 1.39
CA LEU A 215 -1.06 -9.60 0.62
C LEU A 215 -2.05 -10.59 0.02
N GLU A 216 -3.01 -11.08 0.81
CA GLU A 216 -4.04 -12.00 0.32
C GLU A 216 -4.87 -11.39 -0.83
N LYS A 217 -5.28 -10.13 -0.69
CA LYS A 217 -6.00 -9.40 -1.74
C LYS A 217 -5.14 -9.24 -3.00
N GLN A 218 -3.84 -8.96 -2.84
CA GLN A 218 -2.91 -8.88 -3.96
C GLN A 218 -2.76 -10.22 -4.67
N MET A 219 -2.56 -11.32 -3.92
CA MET A 219 -2.45 -12.66 -4.49
C MET A 219 -3.71 -13.08 -5.25
N ASN A 220 -4.90 -12.75 -4.73
CA ASN A 220 -6.15 -12.97 -5.45
C ASN A 220 -6.25 -12.11 -6.73
N GLY A 221 -5.81 -10.85 -6.68
CA GLY A 221 -5.70 -9.98 -7.85
C GLY A 221 -4.78 -10.55 -8.93
N ILE A 222 -3.61 -11.05 -8.53
CA ILE A 222 -2.64 -11.70 -9.42
C ILE A 222 -3.23 -12.97 -10.04
N SER A 223 -3.92 -13.79 -9.26
CA SER A 223 -4.58 -15.01 -9.75
C SER A 223 -5.58 -14.72 -10.86
N GLU A 224 -6.50 -13.76 -10.65
CA GLU A 224 -7.48 -13.39 -11.67
C GLU A 224 -6.84 -12.72 -12.90
N MET A 225 -5.76 -11.95 -12.69
CA MET A 225 -4.96 -11.37 -13.77
C MET A 225 -4.30 -12.44 -14.63
N MET A 226 -3.68 -13.47 -14.02
CA MET A 226 -3.04 -14.57 -14.73
C MET A 226 -4.05 -15.39 -15.53
N ARG A 227 -5.25 -15.63 -14.97
CA ARG A 227 -6.35 -16.23 -15.73
C ARG A 227 -6.76 -15.36 -16.92
N TYR A 228 -6.85 -14.04 -16.75
CA TYR A 228 -7.15 -13.14 -17.87
C TYR A 228 -6.08 -13.20 -18.97
N ILE A 229 -4.80 -13.24 -18.60
CA ILE A 229 -3.69 -13.42 -19.56
C ILE A 229 -3.85 -14.73 -20.36
N GLN A 230 -4.25 -15.82 -19.70
CA GLN A 230 -4.50 -17.10 -20.39
C GLN A 230 -5.67 -16.99 -21.39
N PHE A 231 -6.75 -16.30 -21.03
CA PHE A 231 -7.87 -16.03 -21.93
C PHE A 231 -7.48 -15.21 -23.17
N CYS A 232 -6.51 -14.30 -23.04
CA CYS A 232 -5.99 -13.51 -24.17
C CYS A 232 -5.03 -14.30 -25.08
N LYS A 233 -4.50 -15.44 -24.63
CA LYS A 233 -3.49 -16.25 -25.34
C LYS A 233 -4.09 -17.44 -26.12
N ILE A 234 -5.41 -17.44 -26.35
CA ILE A 234 -6.13 -18.44 -27.16
C ILE A 234 -6.50 -17.83 -28.51
#